data_AF-A0A5C6M0U7-F1
#
_entry.id   AF-A0A5C6M0U7-F1
#
_cell.length_a   1.000
_cell.length_b   1.000
_cell.length_c   1.000
_cell.angle_alpha   90.00
_cell.angle_beta   90.00
_cell.angle_gamma   90.00
#
_symmetry.space_group_name_H-M   'P 1'
#
loop_
_entity.id
_entity.type
_entity.pdbx_description
1 polymer ?
#
loop_
_entity_poly.entity_id
_entity_poly.type
_entity_poly.pdbx_seq_one_letter_code
_entity_poly.pdbx_strand_id
1 'polypeptide(L)'
;MNEGAMSNPEQVTAALNAHLQEKLERTGCTKGRLKAELTSTLLLSLSCIRTRDNKSMLIWDFDYPLQKAIRDYLEACGPQTAILQVDIDLTKETFLYTHLSKAQHERQKQVAARETEREIQQRQKELKQHLAADTQPIGKALAEKVAKALLHGSIGYSHRDYCGMGLEYRDSRYHYGELWDGGMHNPKQSFDNQSSFIQWLSQQSNASLSNIHLKDAFYWGNQVITRERLEQFLQNGGA
;
A
#
# COMPACT_ATOMS: atom_id res chain seq x y z
N MET A 1 6.13 -57.06 5.25
CA MET A 1 6.38 -57.05 3.79
C MET A 1 5.07 -56.81 3.10
N ASN A 2 5.09 -55.97 2.04
CA ASN A 2 4.04 -55.66 1.07
C ASN A 2 2.85 -54.84 1.61
N GLU A 3 2.44 -53.70 1.05
CA GLU A 3 2.58 -53.16 -0.31
C GLU A 3 2.73 -51.63 -0.25
N GLY A 4 3.83 -51.10 -0.80
CA GLY A 4 3.89 -49.73 -1.26
C GLY A 4 3.04 -49.64 -2.53
N ALA A 5 1.79 -49.21 -2.39
CA ALA A 5 1.00 -48.79 -3.54
C ALA A 5 1.64 -47.50 -4.06
N MET A 6 2.49 -47.64 -5.08
CA MET A 6 2.83 -46.52 -5.95
C MET A 6 1.54 -46.07 -6.63
N SER A 7 0.84 -45.11 -6.00
CA SER A 7 -0.37 -44.53 -6.54
C SER A 7 -0.08 -43.95 -7.92
N ASN A 8 -0.82 -44.37 -8.95
CA ASN A 8 -0.67 -43.87 -10.31
C ASN A 8 -0.79 -42.32 -10.31
N PRO A 9 0.15 -41.56 -10.93
CA PRO A 9 0.06 -40.11 -11.06
C PRO A 9 -1.32 -39.58 -11.50
N GLU A 10 -2.01 -40.29 -12.38
CA GLU A 10 -3.35 -39.92 -12.83
C GLU A 10 -4.39 -40.05 -11.71
N GLN A 11 -4.30 -41.10 -10.90
CA GLN A 11 -5.24 -41.37 -9.80
C GLN A 11 -5.08 -40.35 -8.67
N VAL A 12 -3.85 -40.02 -8.29
CA VAL A 12 -3.60 -39.00 -7.24
C VAL A 12 -3.97 -37.60 -7.72
N THR A 13 -3.77 -37.29 -9.01
CA THR A 13 -4.19 -36.01 -9.60
C THR A 13 -5.70 -35.90 -9.62
N ALA A 14 -6.42 -36.96 -10.04
CA ALA A 14 -7.87 -36.99 -10.02
C ALA A 14 -8.44 -36.84 -8.61
N ALA A 15 -7.85 -37.52 -7.62
CA ALA A 15 -8.25 -37.40 -6.22
C ALA A 15 -8.06 -35.97 -5.67
N LEU A 16 -6.92 -35.34 -5.96
CA LEU A 16 -6.67 -33.94 -5.57
C LEU A 16 -7.66 -32.97 -6.24
N ASN A 17 -7.90 -33.14 -7.55
CA ASN A 17 -8.89 -32.33 -8.28
C ASN A 17 -10.29 -32.45 -7.64
N ALA A 18 -10.73 -33.67 -7.33
CA ALA A 18 -12.03 -33.92 -6.73
C ALA A 18 -12.20 -33.21 -5.37
N HIS A 19 -11.21 -33.30 -4.49
CA HIS A 19 -11.25 -32.61 -3.20
C HIS A 19 -11.23 -31.08 -3.33
N LEU A 20 -10.46 -30.55 -4.29
CA LEU A 20 -10.42 -29.11 -4.54
C LEU A 20 -11.74 -28.59 -5.14
N GLN A 21 -12.34 -29.35 -6.05
CA GLN A 21 -13.67 -29.07 -6.59
C GLN A 21 -14.73 -29.05 -5.48
N GLU A 22 -14.80 -30.12 -4.67
CA GLU A 22 -15.75 -30.21 -3.55
C GLU A 22 -15.62 -29.01 -2.60
N LYS A 23 -14.37 -28.61 -2.28
CA LYS A 23 -14.11 -27.48 -1.38
C LYS A 23 -14.60 -26.15 -1.97
N LEU A 24 -14.37 -25.91 -3.26
CA LEU A 24 -14.84 -24.70 -3.94
C LEU A 24 -16.36 -24.68 -4.10
N GLU A 25 -16.98 -25.79 -4.48
CA GLU A 25 -18.44 -25.91 -4.62
C GLU A 25 -19.15 -25.68 -3.29
N ARG A 26 -18.67 -26.29 -2.20
CA ARG A 26 -19.23 -26.11 -0.85
C ARG A 26 -19.16 -24.66 -0.35
N THR A 27 -18.21 -23.88 -0.88
CA THR A 27 -18.03 -22.47 -0.53
C THR A 27 -18.70 -21.51 -1.52
N GLY A 28 -19.38 -22.04 -2.55
CA GLY A 28 -20.03 -21.24 -3.59
C GLY A 28 -19.03 -20.46 -4.44
N CYS A 29 -17.84 -21.01 -4.65
CA CYS A 29 -16.76 -20.47 -5.46
C CYS A 29 -16.62 -21.24 -6.77
N THR A 30 -16.42 -20.54 -7.89
CA THR A 30 -16.19 -21.16 -9.21
C THR A 30 -14.75 -21.09 -9.69
N LYS A 31 -13.93 -20.24 -9.05
CA LYS A 31 -12.50 -20.09 -9.32
C LYS A 31 -11.72 -20.05 -8.02
N GLY A 32 -10.54 -20.63 -8.00
CA GLY A 32 -9.66 -20.56 -6.85
C GLY A 32 -8.20 -20.83 -7.17
N ARG A 33 -7.33 -20.55 -6.19
CA ARG A 33 -5.91 -20.83 -6.23
C ARG A 33 -5.50 -21.50 -4.93
N LEU A 34 -5.15 -22.78 -5.00
CA LEU A 34 -4.45 -23.46 -3.91
C LEU A 34 -2.98 -23.08 -3.97
N LYS A 35 -2.38 -22.79 -2.82
CA LYS A 35 -0.94 -22.77 -2.63
C LYS A 35 -0.58 -23.69 -1.46
N ALA A 36 0.29 -24.64 -1.72
CA ALA A 36 0.84 -25.57 -0.74
C ALA A 36 2.37 -25.40 -0.67
N GLU A 37 2.88 -25.03 0.50
CA GLU A 37 4.30 -24.76 0.73
C GLU A 37 4.89 -25.78 1.72
N LEU A 38 5.87 -26.56 1.26
CA LEU A 38 6.56 -27.60 2.03
C LEU A 38 7.73 -26.97 2.79
N THR A 39 7.48 -26.73 4.08
CA THR A 39 8.50 -26.32 5.04
C THR A 39 8.82 -27.48 5.99
N SER A 40 9.08 -27.22 7.29
CA SER A 40 9.00 -28.25 8.33
C SER A 40 7.56 -28.75 8.54
N THR A 41 6.57 -27.96 8.11
CA THR A 41 5.14 -28.32 8.07
C THR A 41 4.55 -27.96 6.70
N LEU A 42 3.40 -28.57 6.36
CA LEU A 42 2.66 -28.24 5.15
C LEU A 42 1.81 -26.99 5.41
N LEU A 43 2.20 -25.85 4.84
CA LEU A 43 1.42 -24.62 4.89
C LEU A 43 0.48 -24.56 3.69
N LEU A 44 -0.81 -24.36 3.95
CA LEU A 44 -1.84 -24.34 2.92
C LEU A 44 -2.59 -23.01 2.92
N SER A 45 -2.88 -22.51 1.73
CA SER A 45 -3.86 -21.45 1.53
C SER A 45 -4.66 -21.71 0.26
N LEU A 46 -5.95 -21.36 0.29
CA LEU A 46 -6.84 -21.46 -0.85
C LEU A 46 -7.59 -20.13 -0.94
N SER A 47 -7.28 -19.33 -1.96
CA SER A 47 -8.08 -18.16 -2.28
C SER A 47 -9.13 -18.55 -3.32
N CYS A 48 -10.34 -18.00 -3.23
CA CYS A 48 -11.38 -18.23 -4.22
C CYS A 48 -12.25 -17.01 -4.46
N ILE A 49 -12.95 -17.01 -5.60
CA ILE A 49 -13.89 -15.96 -5.98
C ILE A 49 -15.30 -16.50 -5.82
N ARG A 50 -16.08 -15.89 -4.92
CA ARG A 50 -17.46 -16.30 -4.67
C ARG A 50 -18.36 -15.90 -5.83
N THR A 51 -19.16 -16.83 -6.32
CA THR A 51 -19.98 -16.64 -7.52
C THR A 51 -21.10 -15.61 -7.31
N ARG A 52 -21.64 -15.49 -6.09
CA ARG A 52 -22.76 -14.59 -5.79
C ARG A 52 -22.42 -13.10 -5.96
N ASP A 53 -21.23 -12.68 -5.54
CA ASP A 53 -20.86 -11.27 -5.43
C ASP A 53 -19.46 -10.93 -5.97
N ASN A 54 -18.81 -11.89 -6.62
CA ASN A 54 -17.49 -11.76 -7.22
C ASN A 54 -16.40 -11.29 -6.23
N LYS A 55 -16.61 -11.52 -4.92
CA LYS A 55 -15.64 -11.15 -3.89
C LYS A 55 -14.62 -12.25 -3.67
N SER A 56 -13.36 -11.83 -3.46
CA SER A 56 -12.28 -12.71 -3.05
C SER A 56 -12.48 -13.17 -1.60
N MET A 57 -12.22 -14.45 -1.34
CA MET A 57 -12.28 -15.07 -0.03
C MET A 57 -11.05 -15.95 0.18
N LEU A 58 -10.58 -16.03 1.42
CA LEU A 58 -9.52 -16.94 1.84
C LEU A 58 -10.12 -18.07 2.68
N ILE A 59 -9.76 -19.30 2.32
CA ILE A 59 -10.14 -20.52 3.02
C ILE A 59 -8.89 -21.05 3.72
N TRP A 60 -8.98 -21.20 5.04
CA TRP A 60 -7.90 -21.69 5.91
C TRP A 60 -8.21 -23.06 6.52
N ASP A 61 -9.44 -23.52 6.40
CA ASP A 61 -9.88 -24.81 6.91
C ASP A 61 -9.58 -25.90 5.87
N PHE A 62 -8.57 -26.74 6.16
CA PHE A 62 -8.18 -27.86 5.31
C PHE A 62 -8.34 -29.16 6.09
N ASP A 63 -9.31 -29.97 5.68
CA ASP A 63 -9.53 -31.26 6.30
C ASP A 63 -8.39 -32.24 5.99
N TYR A 64 -8.29 -33.27 6.82
CA TYR A 64 -7.25 -34.28 6.67
C TYR A 64 -7.25 -34.96 5.28
N PRO A 65 -8.40 -35.33 4.68
CA PRO A 65 -8.44 -35.89 3.32
C PRO A 65 -7.78 -35.00 2.26
N LEU A 66 -8.10 -33.71 2.21
CA LEU A 66 -7.49 -32.79 1.25
C LEU A 66 -5.98 -32.63 1.53
N GLN A 67 -5.58 -32.51 2.79
CA GLN A 67 -4.15 -32.44 3.12
C GLN A 67 -3.39 -33.70 2.72
N LYS A 68 -4.01 -34.88 2.86
CA LYS A 68 -3.45 -36.16 2.44
C LYS A 68 -3.33 -36.22 0.91
N ALA A 69 -4.37 -35.85 0.17
CA ALA A 69 -4.34 -35.82 -1.29
C ALA A 69 -3.24 -34.91 -1.84
N ILE A 70 -3.00 -33.76 -1.20
CA ILE A 70 -1.89 -32.86 -1.55
C ILE A 70 -0.53 -33.54 -1.34
N ARG A 71 -0.34 -34.25 -0.20
CA ARG A 71 0.90 -34.98 0.09
C ARG A 71 1.13 -36.12 -0.90
N ASP A 72 0.12 -36.96 -1.11
CA ASP A 72 0.19 -38.08 -2.06
C ASP A 72 0.53 -37.58 -3.48
N TYR A 73 -0.10 -36.48 -3.91
CA TYR A 73 0.20 -35.85 -5.19
C TYR A 73 1.64 -35.36 -5.28
N LEU A 74 2.14 -34.66 -4.25
CA LEU A 74 3.52 -34.16 -4.24
C LEU A 74 4.55 -35.28 -4.26
N GLU A 75 4.30 -36.38 -3.54
CA GLU A 75 5.18 -37.55 -3.53
C GLU A 75 5.25 -38.22 -4.90
N ALA A 76 4.11 -38.37 -5.59
CA ALA A 76 4.03 -39.07 -6.87
C ALA A 76 4.38 -38.20 -8.09
N CYS A 77 3.93 -36.95 -8.12
CA CYS A 77 3.97 -36.09 -9.31
C CYS A 77 5.04 -34.98 -9.23
N GLY A 78 5.52 -34.64 -8.04
CA GLY A 78 6.43 -33.50 -7.86
C GLY A 78 7.35 -33.61 -6.66
N PRO A 79 8.17 -34.66 -6.52
CA PRO A 79 8.93 -34.95 -5.29
C PRO A 79 10.00 -33.89 -4.94
N GLN A 80 10.41 -33.06 -5.91
CA GLN A 80 11.35 -31.95 -5.71
C GLN A 80 10.64 -30.59 -5.55
N THR A 81 9.31 -30.59 -5.49
CA THR A 81 8.49 -29.40 -5.37
C THR A 81 8.52 -28.90 -3.94
N ALA A 82 8.90 -27.64 -3.76
CA ALA A 82 8.78 -26.96 -2.48
C ALA A 82 7.46 -26.20 -2.37
N ILE A 83 6.94 -25.72 -3.50
CA ILE A 83 5.66 -25.03 -3.57
C ILE A 83 4.86 -25.56 -4.74
N LEU A 84 3.69 -26.08 -4.43
CA LEU A 84 2.66 -26.42 -5.39
C LEU A 84 1.65 -25.29 -5.43
N GLN A 85 1.37 -24.77 -6.63
CA GLN A 85 0.24 -23.91 -6.89
C GLN A 85 -0.72 -24.61 -7.84
N VAL A 86 -2.01 -24.56 -7.53
CA VAL A 86 -3.07 -25.09 -8.42
C VAL A 86 -4.06 -23.96 -8.68
N ASP A 87 -4.09 -23.48 -9.92
CA ASP A 87 -5.11 -22.55 -10.40
C ASP A 87 -6.32 -23.34 -10.91
N ILE A 88 -7.49 -23.07 -10.33
CA ILE A 88 -8.72 -23.86 -10.53
C ILE A 88 -9.77 -22.95 -11.17
N ASP A 89 -10.35 -23.39 -12.29
CA ASP A 89 -11.52 -22.76 -12.91
C ASP A 89 -12.56 -23.83 -13.22
N LEU A 90 -13.55 -23.96 -12.33
CA LEU A 90 -14.62 -24.95 -12.44
C LEU A 90 -15.56 -24.65 -13.63
N THR A 91 -15.61 -23.41 -14.12
CA THR A 91 -16.42 -23.10 -15.31
C THR A 91 -15.84 -23.67 -16.59
N LYS A 92 -14.54 -23.98 -16.58
CA LYS A 92 -13.81 -24.58 -17.70
C LYS A 92 -13.34 -26.01 -17.39
N GLU A 93 -13.65 -26.52 -16.19
CA GLU A 93 -13.14 -27.79 -15.67
C GLU A 93 -11.61 -27.89 -15.73
N THR A 94 -10.91 -26.77 -15.54
CA THR A 94 -9.44 -26.72 -15.65
C THR A 94 -8.75 -26.61 -14.30
N PHE A 95 -7.70 -27.41 -14.13
CA PHE A 95 -6.75 -27.35 -13.01
C PHE A 95 -5.34 -27.18 -13.60
N LEU A 96 -4.71 -26.03 -13.32
CA LEU A 96 -3.37 -25.71 -13.81
C LEU A 96 -2.37 -25.82 -12.67
N TYR A 97 -1.46 -26.77 -12.80
CA TYR A 97 -0.47 -27.12 -11.79
C TYR A 97 0.86 -26.41 -12.06
N THR A 98 1.37 -25.69 -11.07
CA THR A 98 2.70 -25.07 -11.09
C THR A 98 3.55 -25.63 -9.95
N HIS A 99 4.71 -26.16 -10.31
CA HIS A 99 5.67 -26.73 -9.37
C HIS A 99 6.89 -25.82 -9.27
N LEU A 100 7.17 -25.30 -8.07
CA LEU A 100 8.32 -24.45 -7.81
C LEU A 100 9.25 -25.14 -6.81
N SER A 101 10.51 -25.29 -7.18
CA SER A 101 11.59 -25.58 -6.24
C SER A 101 11.82 -24.39 -5.30
N LYS A 102 12.45 -24.61 -4.14
CA LYS A 102 12.85 -23.53 -3.22
C LYS A 102 13.66 -22.45 -3.95
N ALA A 103 14.57 -22.85 -4.82
CA ALA A 103 15.42 -21.94 -5.59
C ALA A 103 14.66 -21.14 -6.66
N GLN A 104 13.58 -21.69 -7.24
CA GLN A 104 12.74 -20.94 -8.18
C GLN A 104 11.85 -19.93 -7.45
N HIS A 105 11.23 -20.34 -6.34
CA HIS A 105 10.41 -19.45 -5.52
C HIS A 105 11.21 -18.26 -4.99
N GLU A 106 12.41 -18.52 -4.48
CA GLU A 106 13.26 -17.45 -3.95
C GLU A 106 13.70 -16.48 -5.05
N ARG A 107 14.02 -16.99 -6.24
CA ARG A 107 14.30 -16.15 -7.42
C ARG A 107 13.09 -15.30 -7.81
N GLN A 108 11.89 -15.86 -7.84
CA GLN A 108 10.67 -15.11 -8.15
C GLN A 108 10.39 -14.01 -7.11
N LYS A 109 10.54 -14.30 -5.81
CA LYS A 109 10.44 -13.31 -4.74
C LYS A 109 11.43 -12.16 -4.93
N GLN A 110 12.68 -12.48 -5.25
CA GLN A 110 13.71 -11.46 -5.49
C GLN A 110 13.42 -10.61 -6.72
N VAL A 111 12.94 -11.22 -7.81
CA VAL A 111 12.54 -10.47 -9.01
C VAL A 111 11.36 -9.54 -8.70
N ALA A 112 10.30 -10.05 -8.06
CA ALA A 112 9.13 -9.26 -7.69
C ALA A 112 9.48 -8.13 -6.71
N ALA A 113 10.38 -8.37 -5.75
CA ALA A 113 10.86 -7.35 -4.83
C ALA A 113 11.64 -6.25 -5.56
N ARG A 114 12.52 -6.62 -6.50
CA ARG A 114 13.27 -5.65 -7.32
C ARG A 114 12.36 -4.84 -8.25
N GLU A 115 11.35 -5.46 -8.84
CA GLU A 115 10.35 -4.77 -9.65
C GLU A 115 9.55 -3.79 -8.81
N THR A 116 9.05 -4.22 -7.64
CA THR A 116 8.35 -3.35 -6.69
C THR A 116 9.23 -2.17 -6.26
N GLU A 117 10.50 -2.42 -5.96
CA GLU A 117 11.45 -1.37 -5.59
C GLU A 117 11.65 -0.37 -6.74
N ARG A 118 11.83 -0.85 -7.98
CA ARG A 118 11.94 0.00 -9.18
C ARG A 118 10.69 0.84 -9.40
N GLU A 119 9.51 0.26 -9.24
CA GLU A 119 8.24 0.99 -9.37
C GLU A 119 8.08 2.05 -8.28
N ILE A 120 8.47 1.75 -7.04
CA ILE A 120 8.47 2.74 -5.95
C ILE A 120 9.44 3.88 -6.27
N GLN A 121 10.67 3.57 -6.69
CA GLN A 121 11.68 4.57 -7.06
C GLN A 121 11.19 5.44 -8.24
N GLN A 122 10.58 4.83 -9.26
CA GLN A 122 10.04 5.55 -10.40
C GLN A 122 8.90 6.48 -9.99
N ARG A 123 7.94 5.99 -9.20
CA ARG A 123 6.84 6.83 -8.65
C ARG A 123 7.37 7.98 -7.80
N GLN A 124 8.37 7.73 -6.95
CA GLN A 124 9.01 8.78 -6.14
C GLN A 124 9.68 9.84 -7.02
N LYS A 125 10.35 9.42 -8.11
CA LYS A 125 10.96 10.33 -9.07
C LYS A 125 9.92 11.20 -9.77
N GLU A 126 8.83 10.60 -10.25
CA GLU A 126 7.73 11.31 -10.90
C GLU A 126 7.04 12.29 -9.95
N LEU A 127 6.72 11.87 -8.73
CA LEU A 127 6.15 12.73 -7.69
C LEU A 127 7.07 13.93 -7.41
N LYS A 128 8.38 13.69 -7.27
CA LYS A 128 9.35 14.75 -7.01
C LYS A 128 9.44 15.74 -8.17
N GLN A 129 9.41 15.26 -9.42
CA GLN A 129 9.38 16.12 -10.60
C GLN A 129 8.11 16.96 -10.66
N HIS A 130 6.96 16.35 -10.41
CA HIS A 130 5.67 17.03 -10.37
C HIS A 130 5.64 18.15 -9.31
N LEU A 131 6.02 17.83 -8.08
CA LEU A 131 6.05 18.81 -6.99
C LEU A 131 7.07 19.94 -7.23
N ALA A 132 8.21 19.65 -7.87
CA ALA A 132 9.23 20.65 -8.17
C ALA A 132 8.85 21.59 -9.33
N ALA A 133 7.84 21.25 -10.14
CA ALA A 133 7.48 22.04 -11.32
C ALA A 133 6.75 23.35 -10.97
N ASP A 134 5.96 23.36 -9.89
CA ASP A 134 5.14 24.51 -9.50
C ASP A 134 5.93 25.54 -8.67
N THR A 135 6.71 26.33 -9.40
CA THR A 135 7.64 27.34 -8.84
C THR A 135 7.06 28.75 -8.81
N GLN A 136 5.77 28.93 -9.13
CA GLN A 136 5.17 30.26 -9.19
C GLN A 136 5.12 30.90 -7.78
N PRO A 137 5.76 32.06 -7.55
CA PRO A 137 5.75 32.68 -6.23
C PRO A 137 4.34 33.06 -5.79
N ILE A 138 3.99 32.77 -4.53
CA ILE A 138 2.70 33.10 -3.89
C ILE A 138 2.36 34.58 -4.12
N GLY A 139 3.36 35.44 -4.05
CA GLY A 139 3.24 36.86 -4.35
C GLY A 139 2.78 37.67 -3.16
N LYS A 140 3.15 38.96 -3.18
CA LYS A 140 2.98 39.88 -2.04
C LYS A 140 1.51 40.05 -1.62
N ALA A 141 0.62 40.22 -2.60
CA ALA A 141 -0.79 40.50 -2.34
C ALA A 141 -1.50 39.35 -1.61
N LEU A 142 -1.21 38.09 -1.96
CA LEU A 142 -1.77 36.94 -1.26
C LEU A 142 -1.15 36.79 0.13
N ALA A 143 0.17 36.96 0.25
CA ALA A 143 0.86 36.91 1.53
C ALA A 143 0.37 37.98 2.53
N GLU A 144 0.10 39.20 2.07
CA GLU A 144 -0.48 40.30 2.88
C GLU A 144 -1.86 39.92 3.43
N LYS A 145 -2.73 39.34 2.59
CA LYS A 145 -4.07 38.87 3.01
C LYS A 145 -3.98 37.75 4.03
N VAL A 146 -3.12 36.76 3.80
CA VAL A 146 -2.89 35.64 4.72
C VAL A 146 -2.38 36.14 6.07
N ALA A 147 -1.40 37.04 6.07
CA ALA A 147 -0.85 37.60 7.31
C ALA A 147 -1.94 38.28 8.15
N LYS A 148 -2.82 39.07 7.52
CA LYS A 148 -3.94 39.70 8.21
C LYS A 148 -4.93 38.67 8.77
N ALA A 149 -5.25 37.64 8.00
CA ALA A 149 -6.19 36.61 8.41
C ALA A 149 -5.66 35.73 9.55
N LEU A 150 -4.35 35.47 9.60
CA LEU A 150 -3.71 34.69 10.68
C LEU A 150 -3.84 35.34 12.06
N LEU A 151 -4.08 36.66 12.16
CA LEU A 151 -4.35 37.31 13.44
C LEU A 151 -5.61 36.77 14.15
N HIS A 152 -6.49 36.11 13.41
CA HIS A 152 -7.78 35.61 13.89
C HIS A 152 -7.98 34.11 13.64
N GLY A 153 -6.94 33.38 13.22
CA GLY A 153 -7.04 31.95 12.96
C GLY A 153 -5.72 31.31 12.54
N SER A 154 -5.75 30.01 12.31
CA SER A 154 -4.60 29.22 11.84
C SER A 154 -4.93 28.43 10.59
N ILE A 155 -3.90 28.10 9.82
CA ILE A 155 -3.99 27.20 8.67
C ILE A 155 -3.35 25.89 9.06
N GLY A 156 -4.11 24.81 8.98
CA GLY A 156 -3.66 23.49 9.38
C GLY A 156 -4.76 22.45 9.25
N TYR A 157 -4.39 21.17 9.16
CA TYR A 157 -5.34 20.13 9.53
C TYR A 157 -5.32 19.94 11.04
N SER A 158 -6.43 19.47 11.60
CA SER A 158 -6.53 19.13 13.01
C SER A 158 -7.13 17.73 13.15
N HIS A 159 -6.25 16.76 13.39
CA HIS A 159 -6.60 15.38 13.66
C HIS A 159 -5.50 14.71 14.49
N ARG A 160 -5.69 13.45 14.86
CA ARG A 160 -4.67 12.67 15.56
C ARG A 160 -3.47 12.41 14.63
N ASP A 161 -2.27 12.34 15.21
CA ASP A 161 -0.98 12.11 14.55
C ASP A 161 -0.53 13.30 13.65
N TYR A 162 0.26 13.02 12.61
CA TYR A 162 0.82 14.04 11.72
C TYR A 162 -0.27 14.76 10.93
N CYS A 163 -0.38 16.07 11.11
CA CYS A 163 -1.39 16.93 10.49
C CYS A 163 -0.84 17.78 9.32
N GLY A 164 0.41 17.54 8.90
CA GLY A 164 1.02 18.30 7.80
C GLY A 164 1.77 19.56 8.24
N MET A 165 1.82 20.54 7.33
CA MET A 165 2.41 21.85 7.58
C MET A 165 1.31 22.88 7.85
N GLY A 166 1.60 23.79 8.77
CA GLY A 166 0.68 24.84 9.19
C GLY A 166 1.28 26.23 9.24
N LEU A 167 0.40 27.21 9.37
CA LEU A 167 0.71 28.61 9.66
C LEU A 167 -0.17 29.08 10.83
N GLU A 168 0.42 29.70 11.83
CA GLU A 168 -0.32 30.29 12.96
C GLU A 168 0.31 31.62 13.39
N TYR A 169 -0.50 32.47 14.03
CA TYR A 169 -0.03 33.63 14.77
C TYR A 169 -0.23 33.39 16.26
N ARG A 170 0.86 33.41 17.03
CA ARG A 170 0.85 33.18 18.48
C ARG A 170 1.96 34.00 19.12
N ASP A 171 1.77 34.42 20.37
CA ASP A 171 2.81 35.14 21.13
C ASP A 171 3.41 36.36 20.38
N SER A 172 2.54 37.08 19.66
CA SER A 172 2.88 38.21 18.80
C SER A 172 3.79 37.92 17.59
N ARG A 173 3.97 36.65 17.21
CA ARG A 173 4.83 36.20 16.11
C ARG A 173 4.08 35.31 15.14
N TYR A 174 4.55 35.26 13.89
CA TYR A 174 4.04 34.33 12.89
C TYR A 174 4.90 33.07 12.90
N HIS A 175 4.29 31.91 12.75
CA HIS A 175 4.95 30.61 12.78
C HIS A 175 4.61 29.79 11.54
N TYR A 176 5.60 29.07 11.03
CA TYR A 176 5.47 28.02 10.03
C TYR A 176 6.11 26.75 10.56
N GLY A 177 5.42 25.62 10.49
CA GLY A 177 5.90 24.40 11.11
C GLY A 177 5.01 23.20 10.88
N GLU A 178 5.46 22.07 11.40
CA GLU A 178 4.69 20.82 11.41
C GLU A 178 3.60 20.89 12.47
N LEU A 179 2.45 20.30 12.14
CA LEU A 179 1.33 20.14 13.04
C LEU A 179 1.23 18.68 13.46
N TRP A 180 1.05 18.47 14.77
CA TRP A 180 0.89 17.16 15.39
C TRP A 180 -0.28 17.24 16.35
N ASP A 181 -1.18 16.27 16.28
CA ASP A 181 -2.37 16.20 17.16
C ASP A 181 -3.17 17.52 17.20
N GLY A 182 -3.23 18.20 16.05
CA GLY A 182 -3.94 19.47 15.87
C GLY A 182 -3.21 20.74 16.33
N GLY A 183 -1.93 20.67 16.71
CA GLY A 183 -1.17 21.85 17.17
C GLY A 183 0.26 21.95 16.64
N MET A 184 0.80 23.18 16.63
CA MET A 184 2.21 23.45 16.32
C MET A 184 3.02 23.57 17.61
N HIS A 185 3.70 22.49 17.99
CA HIS A 185 4.57 22.49 19.17
C HIS A 185 5.94 23.10 18.89
N ASN A 186 6.54 22.75 17.74
CA ASN A 186 7.89 23.18 17.35
C ASN A 186 7.86 23.85 15.97
N PRO A 187 7.75 25.20 15.90
CA PRO A 187 7.83 25.92 14.64
C PRO A 187 9.15 25.65 13.93
N LYS A 188 9.11 25.35 12.62
CA LYS A 188 10.31 25.29 11.78
C LYS A 188 10.87 26.68 11.53
N GLN A 189 10.00 27.68 11.45
CA GLN A 189 10.36 29.07 11.25
C GLN A 189 9.42 29.98 12.02
N SER A 190 9.98 31.07 12.57
CA SER A 190 9.22 32.09 13.30
C SER A 190 9.63 33.48 12.80
N PHE A 191 8.67 34.40 12.79
CA PHE A 191 8.83 35.75 12.27
C PHE A 191 8.36 36.76 13.30
N ASP A 192 9.23 37.72 13.64
CA ASP A 192 8.98 38.70 14.70
C ASP A 192 7.89 39.71 14.36
N ASN A 193 7.65 39.91 13.07
CA ASN A 193 6.69 40.91 12.61
C ASN A 193 6.09 40.52 11.26
N GLN A 194 4.96 41.14 10.98
CA GLN A 194 4.18 40.93 9.76
C GLN A 194 4.99 41.16 8.48
N SER A 195 5.88 42.17 8.46
CA SER A 195 6.69 42.48 7.27
C SER A 195 7.62 41.33 6.91
N SER A 196 8.34 40.78 7.90
CA SER A 196 9.25 39.64 7.71
C SER A 196 8.52 38.37 7.27
N PHE A 197 7.32 38.11 7.80
CA PHE A 197 6.47 37.01 7.37
C PHE A 197 5.99 37.17 5.92
N ILE A 198 5.48 38.35 5.55
CA ILE A 198 5.02 38.63 4.18
C ILE A 198 6.17 38.51 3.20
N GLN A 199 7.33 39.07 3.53
CA GLN A 199 8.53 38.98 2.70
C GLN A 199 8.88 37.52 2.42
N TRP A 200 8.91 36.68 3.45
CA TRP A 200 9.17 35.25 3.30
C TRP A 200 8.09 34.54 2.47
N LEU A 201 6.82 34.66 2.85
CA LEU A 201 5.73 33.91 2.23
C LEU A 201 5.54 34.29 0.76
N SER A 202 5.69 35.58 0.42
CA SER A 202 5.54 36.08 -0.95
C SER A 202 6.53 35.48 -1.94
N GLN A 203 7.68 35.00 -1.46
CA GLN A 203 8.74 34.36 -2.24
C GLN A 203 8.59 32.84 -2.31
N GLN A 204 7.74 32.24 -1.48
CA GLN A 204 7.49 30.80 -1.51
C GLN A 204 6.63 30.41 -2.72
N SER A 205 6.70 29.15 -3.11
CA SER A 205 5.86 28.52 -4.13
C SER A 205 5.34 27.18 -3.60
N ASN A 206 4.43 26.54 -4.32
CA ASN A 206 3.99 25.18 -3.98
C ASN A 206 5.20 24.23 -3.94
N ALA A 207 6.14 24.37 -4.88
CA ALA A 207 7.39 23.61 -4.88
C ALA A 207 8.25 23.84 -3.62
N SER A 208 8.47 25.10 -3.20
CA SER A 208 9.32 25.37 -2.04
C SER A 208 8.70 24.91 -0.71
N LEU A 209 7.36 24.89 -0.62
CA LEU A 209 6.62 24.43 0.57
C LEU A 209 6.28 22.94 0.55
N SER A 210 6.60 22.23 -0.53
CA SER A 210 6.23 20.81 -0.72
C SER A 210 7.05 19.81 0.09
N ASN A 211 8.01 20.23 0.91
CA ASN A 211 8.91 19.34 1.66
C ASN A 211 9.72 18.34 0.79
N ILE A 212 9.81 18.53 -0.53
CA ILE A 212 10.53 17.62 -1.46
C ILE A 212 12.03 17.43 -1.19
N HIS A 213 12.60 18.26 -0.32
CA HIS A 213 13.99 18.19 0.13
C HIS A 213 14.19 17.22 1.30
N LEU A 214 13.12 16.79 1.97
CA LEU A 214 13.20 15.81 3.05
C LEU A 214 13.57 14.42 2.50
N LYS A 215 14.26 13.61 3.30
CA LYS A 215 14.72 12.27 2.90
C LYS A 215 13.56 11.29 2.67
N ASP A 216 12.53 11.37 3.51
CA ASP A 216 11.39 10.47 3.47
C ASP A 216 10.28 11.04 2.57
N ALA A 217 9.91 10.25 1.56
CA ALA A 217 8.87 10.60 0.59
C ALA A 217 7.47 10.72 1.21
N PHE A 218 7.26 10.17 2.40
CA PHE A 218 6.01 10.33 3.16
C PHE A 218 5.63 11.80 3.37
N TYR A 219 6.61 12.70 3.50
CA TYR A 219 6.36 14.13 3.75
C TYR A 219 6.19 14.95 2.46
N TRP A 220 6.53 14.40 1.29
CA TRP A 220 6.54 15.16 0.03
C TRP A 220 5.13 15.48 -0.43
N GLY A 221 4.78 16.76 -0.44
CA GLY A 221 3.43 17.25 -0.77
C GLY A 221 2.35 16.82 0.23
N ASN A 222 2.71 16.11 1.29
CA ASN A 222 1.75 15.56 2.24
C ASN A 222 1.26 16.65 3.20
N GLN A 223 0.01 17.06 2.99
CA GLN A 223 -0.69 18.03 3.83
C GLN A 223 0.09 19.35 4.04
N VAL A 224 0.84 19.76 3.01
CA VAL A 224 1.66 20.98 3.02
C VAL A 224 0.84 22.25 2.76
N ILE A 225 1.43 23.42 2.98
CA ILE A 225 0.85 24.70 2.56
C ILE A 225 0.97 24.83 1.04
N THR A 226 -0.13 25.15 0.37
CA THR A 226 -0.19 25.45 -1.07
C THR A 226 -0.91 26.77 -1.30
N ARG A 227 -0.74 27.40 -2.46
CA ARG A 227 -1.50 28.58 -2.87
C ARG A 227 -3.00 28.35 -2.70
N GLU A 228 -3.51 27.22 -3.18
CA GLU A 228 -4.93 26.88 -3.09
C GLU A 228 -5.40 26.84 -1.63
N ARG A 229 -4.63 26.22 -0.72
CA ARG A 229 -4.99 26.19 0.71
C ARG A 229 -4.99 27.58 1.34
N LEU A 230 -4.06 28.45 0.93
CA LEU A 230 -4.05 29.84 1.38
C LEU A 230 -5.30 30.59 0.90
N GLU A 231 -5.71 30.37 -0.34
CA GLU A 231 -6.92 30.98 -0.91
C GLU A 231 -8.19 30.46 -0.25
N GLN A 232 -8.28 29.15 0.00
CA GLN A 232 -9.39 28.53 0.73
C GLN A 232 -9.52 29.07 2.15
N PHE A 233 -8.40 29.24 2.87
CA PHE A 233 -8.38 29.85 4.20
C PHE A 233 -8.97 31.27 4.19
N LEU A 234 -8.68 32.07 3.16
CA LEU A 234 -9.22 33.42 3.02
C LEU A 234 -10.71 33.45 2.67
N GLN A 235 -11.25 32.39 2.08
CA GLN A 235 -12.68 32.29 1.72
C GLN A 235 -13.54 31.81 2.88
N ASN A 236 -13.06 30.83 3.64
CA ASN A 236 -13.88 30.12 4.64
C ASN A 236 -13.70 30.64 6.06
N GLY A 237 -12.74 31.55 6.31
CA GLY A 237 -12.28 31.84 7.66
C GLY A 237 -11.45 30.67 8.20
N GLY A 238 -10.62 30.93 9.21
CA GLY A 238 -9.75 29.90 9.80
C GLY A 238 -10.51 28.67 10.32
N ALA A 239 -9.80 27.55 10.37
CA ALA A 239 -10.27 26.34 11.05
C ALA A 239 -10.44 26.58 12.55
#